data_AF-A0A3C0S5W1-F1
#
_entry.id   AF-A0A3C0S5W1-F1
#
_cell.length_a   1.000
_cell.length_b   1.000
_cell.length_c   1.000
_cell.angle_alpha   90.00
_cell.angle_beta   90.00
_cell.angle_gamma   90.00
#
_symmetry.space_group_name_H-M   'P 1'
#
loop_
_entity.id
_entity.type
_entity.pdbx_description
1 polymer ?
#
loop_
_entity_poly.entity_id
_entity_poly.type
_entity_poly.pdbx_seq_one_letter_code
_entity_poly.pdbx_strand_id
1 'polypeptide(L)'
;MNILEIGNSLQSRYTRETKFLSNTYFLDADILIIDLDAVFMEFYDLFVHDGITDKIVRVDTYTKFLEQVEGRKEELHKYFKGGGNLLLFHSDRSLKKFKIKDGETTTENEFDFLTIFGLTEKEFSTKEVTGHNTTNDDSYDVFFEEFYPTYEVVYTKYRGRPIASVTKTNEAVALRIPFEKGNIVILPKIELTYEDGEDDEYRFHRFCRALEGIDAILKEQKADTTEVKLPEWVKGYHIGNEKQEIELLDDLLKEAEEIYERIELQETKLKEYDQLKMLLFESGKNLEAMVEKIFDAFGYEILESVANRDDVIIKYNDEIAVIEVKGVNGSSGEKQAAQLEKWVSEYTIDHGVVPKGILIVNAFRDKPLDERTEKSFPEQMLKFSKRRDHCLLTTTQLLDLYLSFTNADVTFEQIHAILFKTIGVVDQDITMIKKNDVE
;
A
#
# COMPACT_ATOMS: atom_id res chain seq x y z
N MET A 1 1.00 34.81 3.50
CA MET A 1 1.34 33.66 4.33
C MET A 1 2.85 33.57 4.39
N ASN A 2 3.45 33.77 5.55
CA ASN A 2 4.88 33.63 5.79
C ASN A 2 5.19 32.15 6.02
N ILE A 3 5.86 31.51 5.06
CA ILE A 3 6.27 30.11 5.18
C ILE A 3 7.76 30.09 5.54
N LEU A 4 8.09 29.47 6.66
CA LEU A 4 9.47 29.22 7.07
C LEU A 4 9.79 27.74 6.87
N GLU A 5 10.87 27.46 6.14
CA GLU A 5 11.28 26.11 5.81
C GLU A 5 12.66 25.81 6.39
N ILE A 6 12.77 24.69 7.12
CA ILE A 6 14.03 24.08 7.52
C ILE A 6 14.26 22.89 6.59
N GLY A 7 15.29 23.00 5.76
CA GLY A 7 15.52 22.11 4.62
C GLY A 7 15.33 22.85 3.31
N ASN A 8 15.24 22.09 2.22
CA ASN A 8 15.10 22.60 0.85
C ASN A 8 14.18 21.69 0.03
N SER A 9 13.16 21.12 0.67
CA SER A 9 12.23 20.20 0.05
C SER A 9 11.40 20.90 -1.04
N LEU A 10 11.20 22.22 -0.95
CA LEU A 10 10.32 22.98 -1.86
C LEU A 10 11.06 23.83 -2.90
N GLN A 11 12.30 24.24 -2.62
CA GLN A 11 13.15 25.04 -3.52
C GLN A 11 12.44 26.26 -4.14
N SER A 12 11.73 27.05 -3.33
CA SER A 12 10.88 28.14 -3.81
C SER A 12 11.38 29.52 -3.40
N ARG A 13 11.33 30.49 -4.31
CA ARG A 13 11.63 31.92 -4.00
C ARG A 13 10.67 32.55 -2.99
N TYR A 14 9.59 31.87 -2.66
CA TYR A 14 8.52 32.34 -1.79
C TYR A 14 8.52 31.65 -0.42
N THR A 15 9.37 30.65 -0.21
CA THR A 15 9.67 30.11 1.13
C THR A 15 10.93 30.79 1.66
N ARG A 16 10.95 31.07 2.97
CA ARG A 16 12.17 31.52 3.63
C ARG A 16 12.89 30.30 4.15
N GLU A 17 13.93 29.89 3.46
CA GLU A 17 14.79 28.78 3.90
C GLU A 17 15.69 29.21 5.06
N THR A 18 15.86 28.32 6.04
CA THR A 18 16.77 28.52 7.14
C THR A 18 17.29 27.20 7.72
N LYS A 19 18.22 27.31 8.66
CA LYS A 19 18.73 26.18 9.44
C LYS A 19 17.96 26.05 10.74
N PHE A 20 17.71 24.82 11.19
CA PHE A 20 17.08 24.51 12.47
C PHE A 20 17.82 25.17 13.64
N LEU A 21 19.15 25.08 13.67
CA LEU A 21 19.97 25.64 14.75
C LEU A 21 20.32 27.13 14.53
N SER A 22 19.74 27.79 13.53
CA SER A 22 19.91 29.23 13.30
C SER A 22 19.23 30.07 14.38
N ASN A 23 19.37 31.39 14.33
CA ASN A 23 18.64 32.32 15.21
C ASN A 23 17.32 32.81 14.60
N THR A 24 16.82 32.18 13.52
CA THR A 24 15.57 32.57 12.89
C THR A 24 14.40 32.26 13.81
N TYR A 25 13.50 33.23 14.00
CA TYR A 25 12.40 33.11 14.96
C TYR A 25 11.19 32.38 14.32
N PHE A 26 10.83 31.20 14.83
CA PHE A 26 9.75 30.36 14.31
C PHE A 26 8.37 31.01 14.44
N LEU A 27 8.17 31.89 15.44
CA LEU A 27 6.90 32.59 15.64
C LEU A 27 6.63 33.67 14.56
N ASP A 28 7.60 33.99 13.71
CA ASP A 28 7.42 34.87 12.54
C ASP A 28 6.75 34.14 11.36
N ALA A 29 6.64 32.81 11.44
CA ALA A 29 6.02 31.98 10.42
C ALA A 29 4.51 31.83 10.67
N ASP A 30 3.72 31.90 9.59
CA ASP A 30 2.33 31.43 9.61
C ASP A 30 2.31 29.89 9.55
N ILE A 31 3.16 29.31 8.70
CA ILE A 31 3.36 27.85 8.55
C ILE A 31 4.85 27.55 8.69
N LEU A 32 5.15 26.58 9.56
CA LEU A 32 6.49 26.05 9.75
C LEU A 32 6.61 24.71 9.04
N ILE A 33 7.65 24.55 8.23
CA ILE A 33 7.97 23.31 7.53
C ILE A 33 9.34 22.84 7.99
N ILE A 34 9.44 21.59 8.42
CA ILE A 34 10.70 20.99 8.85
C ILE A 34 10.88 19.67 8.12
N ASP A 35 11.95 19.59 7.34
CA ASP A 35 12.50 18.32 6.87
C ASP A 35 13.42 17.73 7.95
N LEU A 36 13.05 16.57 8.49
CA LEU A 36 13.83 15.92 9.54
C LEU A 36 15.25 15.55 9.06
N ASP A 37 15.41 15.25 7.77
CA ASP A 37 16.74 14.97 7.21
C ASP A 37 17.63 16.21 7.29
N ALA A 38 17.09 17.41 7.10
CA ALA A 38 17.86 18.65 7.21
C ALA A 38 18.33 18.91 8.64
N VAL A 39 17.47 18.66 9.63
CA VAL A 39 17.84 18.73 11.05
C VAL A 39 18.94 17.71 11.38
N PHE A 40 18.82 16.49 10.85
CA PHE A 40 19.84 15.47 11.00
C PHE A 40 21.17 15.87 10.34
N MET A 41 21.16 16.48 9.15
CA MET A 41 22.39 16.92 8.48
C MET A 41 23.11 18.01 9.28
N GLU A 42 22.39 18.95 9.90
CA GLU A 42 23.00 19.93 10.81
C GLU A 42 23.66 19.28 12.03
N PHE A 43 23.07 18.20 12.56
CA PHE A 43 23.71 17.43 13.62
C PHE A 43 24.94 16.67 13.10
N TYR A 44 24.87 16.13 11.88
CA TYR A 44 25.97 15.39 11.26
C TYR A 44 27.20 16.29 11.04
N ASP A 45 26.99 17.56 10.71
CA ASP A 45 28.05 18.57 10.58
C ASP A 45 28.85 18.80 11.88
N LEU A 46 28.34 18.34 13.03
CA LEU A 46 29.04 18.43 14.32
C LEU A 46 30.12 17.35 14.50
N PHE A 47 30.10 16.29 13.68
CA PHE A 47 31.04 15.19 13.81
C PHE A 47 32.46 15.58 13.35
N VAL A 48 33.47 15.01 14.02
CA VAL A 48 34.86 15.21 13.63
C VAL A 48 35.15 14.36 12.39
N HIS A 49 35.49 15.00 11.27
CA HIS A 49 35.96 14.30 10.08
C HIS A 49 37.47 14.01 10.19
N ASP A 50 37.85 12.82 10.66
CA ASP A 50 39.26 12.38 10.70
C ASP A 50 39.64 11.41 9.57
N GLY A 51 38.71 11.16 8.63
CA GLY A 51 38.92 10.27 7.49
C GLY A 51 38.74 8.78 7.79
N ILE A 52 38.41 8.39 9.02
CA ILE A 52 38.21 7.00 9.44
C ILE A 52 36.90 6.86 10.23
N THR A 53 35.77 6.87 9.51
CA THR A 53 34.50 6.15 9.75
C THR A 53 33.79 6.11 11.12
N ASP A 54 34.32 6.68 12.20
CA ASP A 54 33.61 6.72 13.49
C ASP A 54 32.86 8.07 13.63
N LYS A 55 31.52 8.01 13.74
CA LYS A 55 30.65 9.16 14.01
C LYS A 55 30.89 9.68 15.44
N ILE A 56 31.93 10.48 15.63
CA ILE A 56 32.36 10.99 16.94
C ILE A 56 32.09 12.50 17.04
N VAL A 57 31.40 12.90 18.11
CA VAL A 57 31.21 14.31 18.49
C VAL A 57 31.94 14.59 19.80
N ARG A 58 32.49 15.80 19.97
CA ARG A 58 33.07 16.21 21.25
C ARG A 58 31.97 16.53 22.27
N VAL A 59 32.20 16.22 23.54
CA VAL A 59 31.22 16.45 24.61
C VAL A 59 30.78 17.91 24.74
N ASP A 60 31.69 18.86 24.54
CA ASP A 60 31.39 20.30 24.58
C ASP A 60 30.53 20.74 23.39
N THR A 61 30.81 20.22 22.18
CA THR A 61 29.98 20.44 21.00
C THR A 61 28.59 19.84 21.17
N TYR A 62 28.50 18.61 21.68
CA TYR A 62 27.21 17.95 21.90
C TYR A 62 26.37 18.63 22.98
N THR A 63 27.00 19.10 24.05
CA THR A 63 26.32 19.86 25.11
C THR A 63 25.71 21.14 24.55
N LYS A 64 26.46 21.90 23.74
CA LYS A 64 25.93 23.11 23.06
C LYS A 64 24.78 22.78 22.11
N PHE A 65 24.88 21.68 21.37
CA PHE A 65 23.78 21.21 20.52
C PHE A 65 22.52 20.95 21.34
N LEU A 66 22.62 20.25 22.48
CA LEU A 66 21.48 20.01 23.36
C LEU A 66 20.87 21.31 23.89
N GLU A 67 21.69 22.28 24.29
CA GLU A 67 21.22 23.60 24.72
C GLU A 67 20.46 24.34 23.61
N GLN A 68 20.97 24.30 22.37
CA GLN A 68 20.30 24.90 21.22
C GLN A 68 18.99 24.17 20.89
N VAL A 69 18.98 22.84 20.90
CA VAL A 69 17.78 22.03 20.69
C VAL A 69 16.71 22.35 21.74
N GLU A 70 17.08 22.49 23.01
CA GLU A 70 16.14 22.84 24.06
C GLU A 70 15.54 24.25 23.83
N GLY A 71 16.36 25.23 23.44
CA GLY A 71 15.86 26.53 23.00
C GLY A 71 14.87 26.45 21.84
N ARG A 72 15.13 25.56 20.86
CA ARG A 72 14.22 25.31 19.73
C ARG A 72 12.93 24.63 20.15
N LYS A 73 12.98 23.69 21.09
CA LYS A 73 11.79 23.06 21.70
C LYS A 73 10.90 24.08 22.39
N GLU A 74 11.48 24.96 23.21
CA GLU A 74 10.73 26.03 23.86
C GLU A 74 10.06 26.97 22.86
N GLU A 75 10.74 27.24 21.76
CA GLU A 75 10.23 28.07 20.67
C GLU A 75 9.09 27.39 19.90
N LEU A 76 9.23 26.10 19.57
CA LEU A 76 8.16 25.28 19.00
C LEU A 76 6.93 25.25 19.91
N HIS A 77 7.11 25.08 21.23
CA HIS A 77 6.00 25.20 22.18
C HIS A 77 5.32 26.56 22.09
N LYS A 78 6.08 27.67 22.06
CA LYS A 78 5.47 29.01 21.90
C LYS A 78 4.69 29.12 20.58
N TYR A 79 5.21 28.54 19.49
CA TYR A 79 4.55 28.48 18.18
C TYR A 79 3.22 27.71 18.26
N PHE A 80 3.21 26.50 18.85
CA PHE A 80 1.99 25.70 19.01
C PHE A 80 0.97 26.32 19.97
N LYS A 81 1.39 26.98 21.06
CA LYS A 81 0.47 27.76 21.93
C LYS A 81 -0.20 28.91 21.18
N GLY A 82 0.45 29.46 20.17
CA GLY A 82 -0.11 30.46 19.25
C GLY A 82 -1.09 29.87 18.24
N GLY A 83 -1.23 28.54 18.19
CA GLY A 83 -2.01 27.85 17.18
C GLY A 83 -1.25 27.59 15.88
N GLY A 84 0.08 27.62 15.91
CA GLY A 84 0.92 27.32 14.76
C GLY A 84 0.72 25.89 14.22
N ASN A 85 0.88 25.71 12.91
CA ASN A 85 0.76 24.44 12.23
C ASN A 85 2.15 24.04 11.70
N LEU A 86 2.70 22.94 12.21
CA LEU A 86 3.97 22.37 11.74
C LEU A 86 3.68 21.29 10.70
N LEU A 87 4.30 21.39 9.52
CA LEU A 87 4.46 20.28 8.60
C LEU A 87 5.84 19.65 8.81
N LEU A 88 5.86 18.39 9.20
CA LEU A 88 7.09 17.64 9.48
C LEU A 88 7.25 16.55 8.42
N PHE A 89 8.25 16.69 7.54
CA PHE A 89 8.63 15.61 6.64
C PHE A 89 9.52 14.61 7.39
N HIS A 90 9.09 13.35 7.40
CA HIS A 90 9.72 12.29 8.20
C HIS A 90 10.24 11.15 7.31
N SER A 91 11.50 10.78 7.56
CA SER A 91 12.24 9.67 6.94
C SER A 91 12.51 8.55 7.95
N ASP A 92 13.22 7.50 7.54
CA ASP A 92 13.72 6.45 8.45
C ASP A 92 14.77 6.94 9.47
N ARG A 93 15.15 8.22 9.44
CA ARG A 93 16.35 8.74 10.11
C ARG A 93 16.13 9.33 11.51
N SER A 94 15.01 9.07 12.17
CA SER A 94 14.68 9.64 13.48
C SER A 94 15.66 9.25 14.60
N LEU A 95 15.99 7.97 14.77
CA LEU A 95 16.92 7.52 15.80
C LEU A 95 18.36 7.41 15.26
N LYS A 96 19.32 8.07 15.92
CA LYS A 96 20.74 8.04 15.52
C LYS A 96 21.66 7.64 16.67
N LYS A 97 22.46 6.61 16.41
CA LYS A 97 23.55 6.16 17.28
C LYS A 97 24.88 6.80 16.87
N PHE A 98 25.64 7.27 17.84
CA PHE A 98 26.93 7.94 17.65
C PHE A 98 27.81 7.79 18.90
N LYS A 99 29.04 8.30 18.84
CA LYS A 99 29.98 8.27 19.94
C LYS A 99 30.28 9.68 20.45
N ILE A 100 30.34 9.87 21.76
CA ILE A 100 30.78 11.12 22.39
C ILE A 100 32.20 10.95 22.91
N LYS A 101 33.08 11.89 22.56
CA LYS A 101 34.45 11.98 23.06
C LYS A 101 34.59 13.06 24.13
N ASP A 102 35.10 12.67 25.28
CA ASP A 102 35.46 13.54 26.40
C ASP A 102 36.91 13.23 26.84
N GLY A 103 37.85 14.09 26.43
CA GLY A 103 39.28 13.84 26.58
C GLY A 103 39.73 12.57 25.85
N GLU A 104 40.22 11.58 26.60
CA GLU A 104 40.60 10.24 26.11
C GLU A 104 39.43 9.24 26.12
N THR A 105 38.33 9.56 26.79
CA THR A 105 37.17 8.67 26.94
C THR A 105 36.22 8.81 25.76
N THR A 106 35.72 7.67 25.26
CA THR A 106 34.67 7.63 24.22
C THR A 106 33.51 6.79 24.71
N THR A 107 32.27 7.29 24.60
CA THR A 107 31.04 6.62 25.04
C THR A 107 30.04 6.51 23.91
N GLU A 108 29.30 5.41 23.84
CA GLU A 108 28.19 5.26 22.90
C GLU A 108 26.99 6.06 23.39
N ASN A 109 26.28 6.69 22.45
CA ASN A 109 25.08 7.43 22.72
C ASN A 109 24.09 7.32 21.55
N GLU A 110 22.84 7.68 21.80
CA GLU A 110 21.79 7.76 20.81
C GLU A 110 20.93 9.00 21.01
N PHE A 111 20.35 9.50 19.92
CA PHE A 111 19.44 10.63 19.95
C PHE A 111 18.31 10.38 18.96
N ASP A 112 17.08 10.39 19.47
CA ASP A 112 15.86 10.37 18.66
C ASP A 112 15.41 11.80 18.37
N PHE A 113 15.50 12.19 17.11
CA PHE A 113 15.13 13.52 16.63
C PHE A 113 13.62 13.80 16.72
N LEU A 114 12.77 12.78 16.80
CA LEU A 114 11.33 12.98 17.02
C LEU A 114 11.03 13.57 18.41
N THR A 115 11.93 13.36 19.38
CA THR A 115 11.81 13.95 20.71
C THR A 115 11.91 15.49 20.71
N ILE A 116 12.44 16.09 19.64
CA ILE A 116 12.43 17.55 19.41
C ILE A 116 10.99 18.07 19.32
N PHE A 117 10.07 17.26 18.80
CA PHE A 117 8.66 17.63 18.59
C PHE A 117 7.75 17.10 19.70
N GLY A 118 8.31 16.59 20.79
CA GLY A 118 7.54 15.97 21.88
C GLY A 118 6.91 14.63 21.51
N LEU A 119 7.42 13.97 20.46
CA LEU A 119 7.01 12.63 20.04
C LEU A 119 8.02 11.64 20.63
N THR A 120 7.57 10.76 21.51
CA THR A 120 8.44 9.84 22.25
C THR A 120 8.07 8.40 21.99
N GLU A 121 9.02 7.48 22.14
CA GLU A 121 8.83 6.03 21.95
C GLU A 121 7.65 5.42 22.74
N LYS A 122 7.25 6.08 23.85
CA LYS A 122 6.08 5.64 24.62
C LYS A 122 4.77 5.78 23.85
N GLU A 123 4.67 6.74 22.97
CA GLU A 123 3.44 7.09 22.24
C GLU A 123 3.60 6.91 20.74
N PHE A 124 4.83 6.68 20.27
CA PHE A 124 5.18 6.75 18.87
C PHE A 124 6.24 5.71 18.52
N SER A 125 5.96 4.81 17.58
CA SER A 125 6.94 3.87 17.06
C SER A 125 6.75 3.65 15.56
N THR A 126 7.87 3.39 14.88
CA THR A 126 7.91 3.18 13.43
C THR A 126 8.43 1.79 13.09
N LYS A 127 8.17 1.39 11.85
CA LYS A 127 8.80 0.27 11.17
C LYS A 127 9.32 0.78 9.83
N GLU A 128 10.61 0.57 9.57
CA GLU A 128 11.26 0.94 8.32
C GLU A 128 10.69 0.12 7.16
N VAL A 129 10.25 0.80 6.10
CA VAL A 129 9.72 0.21 4.87
C VAL A 129 10.05 1.15 3.70
N THR A 130 9.72 0.79 2.46
CA THR A 130 9.77 1.78 1.37
C THR A 130 8.62 1.54 0.42
N GLY A 131 7.94 2.61 0.03
CA GLY A 131 6.89 2.55 -0.98
C GLY A 131 6.34 3.93 -1.32
N HIS A 132 5.45 3.99 -2.30
CA HIS A 132 4.88 5.24 -2.82
C HIS A 132 3.35 5.20 -2.94
N ASN A 133 2.73 4.04 -2.72
CA ASN A 133 1.31 3.86 -2.99
C ASN A 133 0.51 4.11 -1.70
N THR A 134 -0.24 5.20 -1.67
CA THR A 134 -0.98 5.64 -0.48
C THR A 134 -2.46 5.84 -0.77
N THR A 135 -3.29 5.59 0.24
CA THR A 135 -4.68 6.02 0.31
C THR A 135 -4.78 7.06 1.40
N ASN A 136 -5.32 8.23 1.09
CA ASN A 136 -5.36 9.37 1.99
C ASN A 136 -6.78 9.86 2.25
N ASP A 137 -6.94 10.64 3.31
CA ASP A 137 -8.19 11.34 3.61
C ASP A 137 -8.43 12.39 2.52
N ASP A 138 -9.66 12.47 1.99
CA ASP A 138 -10.06 13.37 0.90
C ASP A 138 -9.66 14.84 1.18
N SER A 139 -9.64 15.23 2.45
CA SER A 139 -9.24 16.58 2.86
C SER A 139 -7.77 16.88 2.52
N TYR A 140 -6.94 15.85 2.35
CA TYR A 140 -5.52 15.94 2.05
C TYR A 140 -5.17 15.54 0.60
N ASP A 141 -6.16 15.20 -0.25
CA ASP A 141 -5.98 14.79 -1.65
C ASP A 141 -5.06 15.75 -2.41
N VAL A 142 -5.28 17.05 -2.25
CA VAL A 142 -4.52 18.11 -2.94
C VAL A 142 -3.01 17.98 -2.69
N PHE A 143 -2.59 17.47 -1.53
CA PHE A 143 -1.18 17.22 -1.26
C PHE A 143 -0.70 15.91 -1.90
N PHE A 144 -1.42 14.80 -1.69
CA PHE A 144 -0.97 13.48 -2.14
C PHE A 144 -1.05 13.27 -3.65
N GLU A 145 -2.07 13.84 -4.31
CA GLU A 145 -2.23 13.83 -5.77
C GLU A 145 -1.18 14.71 -6.47
N GLU A 146 -0.67 15.74 -5.79
CA GLU A 146 0.27 16.68 -6.39
C GLU A 146 1.71 16.20 -6.26
N PHE A 147 2.09 15.70 -5.08
CA PHE A 147 3.49 15.43 -4.77
C PHE A 147 3.91 13.96 -4.89
N TYR A 148 2.97 13.03 -5.02
CA TYR A 148 3.23 11.58 -5.11
C TYR A 148 4.33 11.10 -4.13
N PRO A 149 4.20 11.40 -2.83
CA PRO A 149 5.29 11.25 -1.87
C PRO A 149 5.71 9.79 -1.72
N THR A 150 7.02 9.57 -1.48
CA THR A 150 7.55 8.25 -1.12
C THR A 150 7.68 8.17 0.40
N TYR A 151 7.18 7.09 0.99
CA TYR A 151 7.29 6.82 2.41
C TYR A 151 8.42 5.82 2.70
N GLU A 152 9.19 6.09 3.75
CA GLU A 152 10.29 5.25 4.23
C GLU A 152 9.97 4.57 5.58
N VAL A 153 8.82 4.90 6.17
CA VAL A 153 8.38 4.38 7.46
C VAL A 153 6.86 4.22 7.46
N VAL A 154 6.40 3.22 8.22
CA VAL A 154 5.01 3.13 8.67
C VAL A 154 4.95 3.26 10.19
N TYR A 155 3.91 3.90 10.70
CA TYR A 155 3.71 4.10 12.13
C TYR A 155 2.97 2.91 12.73
N THR A 156 3.64 2.18 13.62
CA THR A 156 3.11 1.00 14.32
C THR A 156 2.44 1.35 15.64
N LYS A 157 2.81 2.51 16.20
CA LYS A 157 2.17 3.12 17.37
C LYS A 157 2.20 4.62 17.18
N TYR A 158 1.08 5.29 17.43
CA TYR A 158 0.99 6.73 17.29
C TYR A 158 -0.20 7.26 18.08
N ARG A 159 -0.19 8.58 18.34
CA ARG A 159 -1.37 9.34 18.75
C ARG A 159 -1.81 10.25 17.60
N GLY A 160 -3.04 10.73 17.67
CA GLY A 160 -3.63 11.53 16.60
C GLY A 160 -4.32 10.66 15.56
N ARG A 161 -4.51 11.21 14.36
CA ARG A 161 -5.31 10.61 13.29
C ARG A 161 -4.45 10.33 12.06
N PRO A 162 -4.51 9.12 11.47
CA PRO A 162 -3.95 8.87 10.15
C PRO A 162 -4.62 9.74 9.09
N ILE A 163 -3.79 10.41 8.28
CA ILE A 163 -4.25 11.20 7.12
C ILE A 163 -3.84 10.54 5.80
N ALA A 164 -2.91 9.59 5.85
CA ALA A 164 -2.65 8.65 4.76
C ALA A 164 -2.11 7.31 5.29
N SER A 165 -2.46 6.24 4.60
CA SER A 165 -2.04 4.86 4.86
C SER A 165 -1.54 4.20 3.58
N VAL A 166 -0.79 3.10 3.71
CA VAL A 166 -0.41 2.29 2.56
C VAL A 166 -1.67 1.76 1.86
N THR A 167 -1.73 1.87 0.54
CA THR A 167 -2.90 1.43 -0.23
C THR A 167 -3.24 -0.04 0.04
N LYS A 168 -4.51 -0.32 0.37
CA LYS A 168 -5.03 -1.64 0.75
C LYS A 168 -4.53 -2.17 2.11
N THR A 169 -4.00 -1.30 2.98
CA THR A 169 -3.68 -1.63 4.37
C THR A 169 -4.04 -0.46 5.29
N ASN A 170 -3.99 -0.70 6.60
CA ASN A 170 -4.17 0.33 7.64
C ASN A 170 -2.83 0.83 8.21
N GLU A 171 -1.70 0.50 7.57
CA GLU A 171 -0.39 0.97 8.02
C GLU A 171 -0.26 2.48 7.71
N ALA A 172 -0.32 3.30 8.75
CA ALA A 172 -0.27 4.76 8.60
C ALA A 172 1.11 5.21 8.10
N VAL A 173 1.13 6.11 7.12
CA VAL A 173 2.34 6.74 6.56
C VAL A 173 2.35 8.26 6.73
N ALA A 174 1.20 8.85 7.07
CA ALA A 174 1.06 10.25 7.40
C ALA A 174 0.06 10.42 8.55
N LEU A 175 0.34 11.37 9.45
CA LEU A 175 -0.43 11.57 10.67
C LEU A 175 -0.72 13.04 10.90
N ARG A 176 -1.90 13.34 11.46
CA ARG A 176 -2.17 14.61 12.11
C ARG A 176 -2.24 14.42 13.61
N ILE A 177 -1.46 15.20 14.34
CA ILE A 177 -1.37 15.19 15.79
C ILE A 177 -1.74 16.58 16.31
N PRO A 178 -2.91 16.74 16.94
CA PRO A 178 -3.18 17.94 17.74
C PRO A 178 -2.10 18.12 18.81
N PHE A 179 -1.54 19.32 18.88
CA PHE A 179 -0.48 19.64 19.82
C PHE A 179 -0.70 21.04 20.39
N GLU A 180 -1.05 21.10 21.68
CA GLU A 180 -1.51 22.33 22.34
C GLU A 180 -2.67 22.98 21.56
N LYS A 181 -2.52 24.22 21.06
CA LYS A 181 -3.55 24.87 20.21
C LYS A 181 -3.29 24.71 18.71
N GLY A 182 -2.16 24.09 18.36
CA GLY A 182 -1.68 23.92 17.01
C GLY A 182 -1.80 22.47 16.55
N ASN A 183 -1.09 22.15 15.48
CA ASN A 183 -1.04 20.80 14.94
C ASN A 183 0.37 20.47 14.47
N ILE A 184 0.75 19.20 14.62
CA ILE A 184 1.87 18.58 13.91
C ILE A 184 1.25 17.69 12.84
N VAL A 185 1.53 17.99 11.58
CA VAL A 185 1.16 17.15 10.44
C VAL A 185 2.43 16.48 9.95
N ILE A 186 2.53 15.18 10.18
CA ILE A 186 3.67 14.37 9.77
C ILE A 186 3.37 13.82 8.38
N LEU A 187 4.24 14.12 7.43
CA LEU A 187 4.10 13.77 6.01
C LEU A 187 5.31 12.93 5.56
N PRO A 188 5.12 12.03 4.57
CA PRO A 188 6.25 11.37 3.95
C PRO A 188 7.07 12.37 3.13
N LYS A 189 8.30 11.98 2.82
CA LYS A 189 9.21 12.84 2.07
C LYS A 189 8.71 13.07 0.65
N ILE A 190 8.90 14.29 0.18
CA ILE A 190 8.68 14.68 -1.21
C ILE A 190 10.03 14.80 -1.91
N GLU A 191 10.16 14.17 -3.08
CA GLU A 191 11.31 14.37 -3.96
C GLU A 191 10.83 15.10 -5.20
N LEU A 192 11.19 16.37 -5.32
CA LEU A 192 10.92 17.15 -6.52
C LEU A 192 12.06 16.88 -7.51
N THR A 193 11.84 15.99 -8.49
CA THR A 193 12.82 15.73 -9.55
C THR A 193 12.82 16.88 -10.57
N TYR A 194 14.03 17.25 -11.04
CA TYR A 194 14.26 18.32 -12.02
C TYR A 194 13.82 17.95 -13.46
N GLU A 195 13.22 16.78 -13.69
CA GLU A 195 12.93 16.29 -15.05
C GLU A 195 11.66 16.90 -15.67
N ASP A 196 10.81 17.56 -14.87
CA ASP A 196 9.62 18.24 -15.38
C ASP A 196 9.91 19.72 -15.60
N GLY A 197 10.07 20.10 -16.88
CA GLY A 197 10.29 21.48 -17.34
C GLY A 197 9.10 22.43 -17.15
N GLU A 198 8.39 22.36 -16.03
CA GLU A 198 7.34 23.31 -15.63
C GLU A 198 7.93 24.47 -14.79
N ASP A 199 7.44 25.68 -15.06
CA ASP A 199 7.84 26.94 -14.43
C ASP A 199 7.69 26.87 -12.89
N ASP A 200 8.76 27.17 -12.14
CA ASP A 200 8.82 27.13 -10.66
C ASP A 200 7.63 27.86 -10.00
N GLU A 201 7.11 28.90 -10.66
CA GLU A 201 5.97 29.70 -10.19
C GLU A 201 4.65 28.91 -10.17
N TYR A 202 4.44 28.01 -11.12
CA TYR A 202 3.26 27.15 -11.18
C TYR A 202 3.31 26.04 -10.12
N ARG A 203 4.49 25.44 -9.91
CA ARG A 203 4.74 24.44 -8.87
C ARG A 203 4.52 25.01 -7.46
N PHE A 204 5.05 26.20 -7.20
CA PHE A 204 4.83 26.88 -5.92
C PHE A 204 3.35 27.23 -5.69
N HIS A 205 2.62 27.61 -6.74
CA HIS A 205 1.19 27.89 -6.64
C HIS A 205 0.38 26.65 -6.22
N ARG A 206 0.70 25.48 -6.78
CA ARG A 206 0.04 24.21 -6.40
C ARG A 206 0.39 23.78 -4.98
N PHE A 207 1.65 23.94 -4.58
CA PHE A 207 2.07 23.73 -3.19
C PHE A 207 1.34 24.67 -2.22
N CYS A 208 1.25 25.97 -2.54
CA CYS A 208 0.47 26.91 -1.74
C CYS A 208 -0.98 26.48 -1.61
N ARG A 209 -1.59 25.97 -2.68
CA ARG A 209 -2.96 25.45 -2.63
C ARG A 209 -3.08 24.25 -1.69
N ALA A 210 -2.12 23.32 -1.73
CA ALA A 210 -2.09 22.19 -0.80
C ALA A 210 -1.94 22.65 0.65
N LEU A 211 -1.04 23.62 0.90
CA LEU A 211 -0.86 24.23 2.22
C LEU A 211 -2.09 24.98 2.72
N GLU A 212 -2.71 25.78 1.84
CA GLU A 212 -3.94 26.51 2.16
C GLU A 212 -5.08 25.55 2.48
N GLY A 213 -5.17 24.43 1.75
CA GLY A 213 -6.11 23.34 2.05
C GLY A 213 -5.87 22.76 3.45
N ILE A 214 -4.63 22.35 3.74
CA ILE A 214 -4.25 21.82 5.05
C ILE A 214 -4.54 22.86 6.15
N ASP A 215 -4.09 24.10 6.00
CA ASP A 215 -4.27 25.15 7.00
C ASP A 215 -5.75 25.51 7.23
N ALA A 216 -6.58 25.50 6.18
CA ALA A 216 -8.03 25.70 6.29
C ALA A 216 -8.68 24.58 7.10
N ILE A 217 -8.37 23.31 6.82
CA ILE A 217 -8.85 22.15 7.59
C ILE A 217 -8.44 22.26 9.06
N LEU A 218 -7.17 22.61 9.30
CA LEU A 218 -6.63 22.75 10.65
C LEU A 218 -7.25 23.94 11.39
N LYS A 219 -7.73 24.97 10.70
CA LYS A 219 -8.45 26.12 11.28
C LYS A 219 -9.92 25.83 11.54
N GLU A 220 -10.61 25.11 10.67
CA GLU A 220 -12.01 24.73 10.87
C GLU A 220 -12.16 23.73 12.03
N GLN A 221 -11.16 22.87 12.22
CA GLN A 221 -11.15 21.84 13.27
C GLN A 221 -10.47 22.31 14.58
N LYS A 222 -10.17 23.61 14.72
CA LYS A 222 -9.61 24.23 15.95
C LYS A 222 -10.66 24.54 17.02
N ALA A 223 -11.94 24.29 16.76
CA ALA A 223 -13.01 24.57 17.69
C ALA A 223 -13.28 23.40 18.65
N ASP A 224 -12.26 22.93 19.38
CA ASP A 224 -12.45 22.39 20.73
C ASP A 224 -11.11 22.06 21.40
N THR A 225 -11.10 22.22 22.73
CA THR A 225 -10.05 21.86 23.70
C THR A 225 -8.97 22.91 24.00
N THR A 226 -9.30 23.86 24.88
CA THR A 226 -8.36 24.21 25.96
C THR A 226 -8.18 22.98 26.83
N GLU A 227 -7.16 22.17 26.52
CA GLU A 227 -6.79 20.99 27.30
C GLU A 227 -6.28 21.44 28.68
N VAL A 228 -7.18 21.43 29.67
CA VAL A 228 -6.79 21.58 31.07
C VAL A 228 -6.20 20.24 31.51
N LYS A 229 -4.87 20.16 31.58
CA LYS A 229 -4.20 18.97 32.13
C LYS A 229 -4.54 18.81 33.61
N LEU A 230 -5.35 17.80 33.93
CA LEU A 230 -5.70 17.43 35.30
C LEU A 230 -4.46 16.84 36.01
N PRO A 231 -4.17 17.26 37.26
CA PRO A 231 -3.15 16.60 38.06
C PRO A 231 -3.45 15.11 38.26
N GLU A 232 -2.42 14.25 38.30
CA GLU A 232 -2.59 12.79 38.41
C GLU A 232 -3.46 12.35 39.60
N TRP A 233 -3.38 13.06 40.73
CA TRP A 233 -4.20 12.74 41.90
C TRP A 233 -5.70 12.94 41.65
N VAL A 234 -6.09 13.80 40.70
CA VAL A 234 -7.50 14.04 40.34
C VAL A 234 -8.09 12.85 39.59
N LYS A 235 -7.28 12.13 38.82
CA LYS A 235 -7.72 10.95 38.04
C LYS A 235 -8.23 9.79 38.92
N GLY A 236 -7.90 9.80 40.22
CA GLY A 236 -8.42 8.83 41.20
C GLY A 236 -9.83 9.15 41.71
N TYR A 237 -10.43 10.26 41.30
CA TYR A 237 -11.78 10.64 41.67
C TYR A 237 -12.68 10.60 40.44
N HIS A 238 -13.86 9.99 40.58
CA HIS A 238 -14.91 10.02 39.56
C HIS A 238 -16.01 11.00 39.98
N ILE A 239 -16.40 11.91 39.10
CA ILE A 239 -17.39 12.94 39.38
C ILE A 239 -18.69 12.66 38.60
N GLY A 240 -19.81 12.62 39.32
CA GLY A 240 -21.13 12.39 38.70
C GLY A 240 -21.21 11.03 38.01
N ASN A 241 -21.51 11.04 36.70
CA ASN A 241 -21.65 9.84 35.89
C ASN A 241 -20.36 9.44 35.16
N GLU A 242 -19.22 10.08 35.45
CA GLU A 242 -17.94 9.84 34.78
C GLU A 242 -17.56 8.36 34.67
N LYS A 243 -17.85 7.55 35.70
CA LYS A 243 -17.61 6.11 35.64
C LYS A 243 -18.43 5.40 34.56
N GLN A 244 -19.70 5.77 34.40
CA GLN A 244 -20.58 5.21 33.36
C GLN A 244 -20.13 5.64 31.96
N GLU A 245 -19.65 6.87 31.81
CA GLU A 245 -19.10 7.37 30.55
C GLU A 245 -17.78 6.69 30.18
N ILE A 246 -16.92 6.38 31.17
CA ILE A 246 -15.70 5.58 30.96
C ILE A 246 -16.07 4.16 30.52
N GLU A 247 -17.02 3.52 31.20
CA GLU A 247 -17.50 2.18 30.83
C GLU A 247 -18.11 2.15 29.42
N LEU A 248 -18.91 3.18 29.07
CA LEU A 248 -19.46 3.33 27.72
C LEU A 248 -18.37 3.54 26.66
N LEU A 249 -17.35 4.36 26.96
CA LEU A 249 -16.22 4.55 26.07
C LEU A 249 -15.45 3.24 25.83
N ASP A 250 -15.20 2.47 26.89
CA ASP A 250 -14.54 1.16 26.78
C ASP A 250 -15.37 0.18 25.92
N ASP A 251 -16.69 0.19 26.06
CA ASP A 251 -17.58 -0.66 25.24
C ASP A 251 -17.61 -0.20 23.78
N LEU A 252 -17.69 1.11 23.51
CA LEU A 252 -17.60 1.67 22.16
C LEU A 252 -16.25 1.37 21.49
N LEU A 253 -15.15 1.38 22.25
CA LEU A 253 -13.83 1.02 21.74
C LEU A 253 -13.75 -0.46 21.35
N LYS A 254 -14.37 -1.36 22.11
CA LYS A 254 -14.48 -2.79 21.73
C LYS A 254 -15.34 -2.98 20.50
N GLU A 255 -16.49 -2.28 20.42
CA GLU A 255 -17.34 -2.33 19.24
C GLU A 255 -16.58 -1.84 17.99
N ALA A 256 -15.76 -0.80 18.13
CA ALA A 256 -14.91 -0.33 17.04
C ALA A 256 -13.89 -1.39 16.61
N GLU A 257 -13.22 -2.06 17.54
CA GLU A 257 -12.28 -3.16 17.27
C GLU A 257 -12.97 -4.31 16.50
N GLU A 258 -14.14 -4.75 16.95
CA GLU A 258 -14.93 -5.79 16.27
C GLU A 258 -15.36 -5.37 14.85
N ILE A 259 -15.73 -4.09 14.66
CA ILE A 259 -16.06 -3.54 13.35
C ILE A 259 -14.84 -3.55 12.44
N TYR A 260 -13.66 -3.18 12.95
CA TYR A 260 -12.42 -3.20 12.18
C TYR A 260 -12.04 -4.61 11.73
N GLU A 261 -12.14 -5.63 12.60
CA GLU A 261 -11.90 -7.02 12.22
C GLU A 261 -12.85 -7.49 11.10
N ARG A 262 -14.11 -7.08 11.16
CA ARG A 262 -15.11 -7.38 10.12
C ARG A 262 -14.80 -6.70 8.80
N ILE A 263 -14.28 -5.47 8.82
CA ILE A 263 -13.83 -4.75 7.63
C ILE A 263 -12.66 -5.50 6.99
N GLU A 264 -11.63 -5.85 7.75
CA GLU A 264 -10.44 -6.56 7.24
C GLU A 264 -10.80 -7.91 6.60
N LEU A 265 -11.72 -8.65 7.23
CA LEU A 265 -12.27 -9.88 6.66
C LEU A 265 -12.98 -9.62 5.32
N GLN A 266 -13.74 -8.53 5.23
CA GLN A 266 -14.48 -8.20 4.01
C GLN A 266 -13.55 -7.71 2.89
N GLU A 267 -12.51 -6.95 3.22
CA GLU A 267 -11.47 -6.53 2.27
C GLU A 267 -10.70 -7.73 1.72
N THR A 268 -10.40 -8.72 2.56
CA THR A 268 -9.77 -9.97 2.13
C THR A 268 -10.64 -10.69 1.10
N LYS A 269 -11.95 -10.81 1.36
CA LYS A 269 -12.91 -11.38 0.40
C LYS A 269 -12.97 -10.59 -0.91
N LEU A 270 -12.96 -9.25 -0.85
CA LEU A 270 -12.95 -8.42 -2.06
C LEU A 270 -11.67 -8.62 -2.88
N LYS A 271 -10.52 -8.79 -2.23
CA LYS A 271 -9.25 -9.09 -2.88
C LYS A 271 -9.27 -10.44 -3.60
N GLU A 272 -9.95 -11.44 -3.05
CA GLU A 272 -10.18 -12.72 -3.73
C GLU A 272 -10.97 -12.53 -5.03
N TYR A 273 -12.04 -11.73 -5.01
CA TYR A 273 -12.78 -11.39 -6.24
C TYR A 273 -11.92 -10.64 -7.27
N ASP A 274 -11.06 -9.72 -6.84
CA ASP A 274 -10.13 -9.03 -7.75
C ASP A 274 -9.12 -9.98 -8.39
N GLN A 275 -8.65 -10.99 -7.65
CA GLN A 275 -7.82 -12.05 -8.21
C GLN A 275 -8.58 -12.87 -9.25
N LEU A 276 -9.84 -13.25 -8.98
CA LEU A 276 -10.67 -13.98 -9.95
C LEU A 276 -10.89 -13.18 -11.25
N LYS A 277 -11.00 -11.85 -11.17
CA LYS A 277 -11.10 -10.97 -12.35
C LYS A 277 -9.90 -11.08 -13.28
N MET A 278 -8.74 -11.57 -12.83
CA MET A 278 -7.58 -11.82 -13.70
C MET A 278 -7.91 -12.77 -14.85
N LEU A 279 -8.81 -13.74 -14.66
CA LEU A 279 -9.31 -14.62 -15.72
C LEU A 279 -9.95 -13.85 -16.89
N LEU A 280 -10.38 -12.62 -16.66
CA LEU A 280 -11.04 -11.79 -17.67
C LEU A 280 -10.03 -11.07 -18.57
N PHE A 281 -8.81 -10.76 -18.12
CA PHE A 281 -7.88 -9.89 -18.88
C PHE A 281 -6.41 -10.37 -18.96
N GLU A 282 -5.96 -11.23 -18.05
CA GLU A 282 -4.56 -11.65 -17.97
C GLU A 282 -4.13 -12.62 -19.09
N SER A 283 -2.81 -12.83 -19.19
CA SER A 283 -2.17 -13.82 -20.08
C SER A 283 -0.88 -14.37 -19.49
N GLY A 284 -0.38 -15.47 -20.07
CA GLY A 284 0.91 -16.05 -19.68
C GLY A 284 0.87 -16.59 -18.25
N LYS A 285 2.00 -16.51 -17.55
CA LYS A 285 2.18 -17.12 -16.22
C LYS A 285 1.15 -16.70 -15.18
N ASN A 286 0.71 -15.43 -15.20
CA ASN A 286 -0.30 -14.95 -14.27
C ASN A 286 -1.66 -15.62 -14.50
N LEU A 287 -2.02 -15.87 -15.77
CA LEU A 287 -3.25 -16.56 -16.12
C LEU A 287 -3.15 -18.06 -15.81
N GLU A 288 -2.01 -18.69 -16.12
CA GLU A 288 -1.73 -20.10 -15.81
C GLU A 288 -1.83 -20.36 -14.31
N ALA A 289 -1.17 -19.55 -13.48
CA ALA A 289 -1.22 -19.66 -12.03
C ALA A 289 -2.66 -19.51 -11.48
N MET A 290 -3.50 -18.68 -12.11
CA MET A 290 -4.91 -18.57 -11.71
C MET A 290 -5.71 -19.80 -12.08
N VAL A 291 -5.45 -20.37 -13.27
CA VAL A 291 -6.08 -21.62 -13.71
C VAL A 291 -5.70 -22.78 -12.79
N GLU A 292 -4.42 -22.91 -12.40
CA GLU A 292 -3.96 -23.91 -11.43
C GLU A 292 -4.70 -23.80 -10.11
N LYS A 293 -4.81 -22.59 -9.55
CA LYS A 293 -5.55 -22.33 -8.31
C LYS A 293 -7.01 -22.78 -8.39
N ILE A 294 -7.67 -22.60 -9.53
CA ILE A 294 -9.05 -23.02 -9.73
C ILE A 294 -9.16 -24.54 -9.77
N PHE A 295 -8.24 -25.21 -10.46
CA PHE A 295 -8.22 -26.68 -10.51
C PHE A 295 -7.89 -27.31 -9.15
N ASP A 296 -6.96 -26.73 -8.41
CA ASP A 296 -6.66 -27.12 -7.03
C ASP A 296 -7.90 -26.94 -6.15
N ALA A 297 -8.60 -25.80 -6.27
CA ALA A 297 -9.83 -25.54 -5.52
C ALA A 297 -10.99 -26.49 -5.88
N PHE A 298 -11.07 -26.98 -7.12
CA PHE A 298 -12.00 -28.05 -7.48
C PHE A 298 -11.66 -29.38 -6.78
N GLY A 299 -10.39 -29.61 -6.45
CA GLY A 299 -9.91 -30.83 -5.80
C GLY A 299 -9.05 -31.73 -6.70
N TYR A 300 -8.47 -31.18 -7.77
CA TYR A 300 -7.48 -31.90 -8.57
C TYR A 300 -6.08 -31.81 -7.95
N GLU A 301 -5.30 -32.89 -8.10
CA GLU A 301 -3.86 -32.87 -7.83
C GLU A 301 -3.14 -32.15 -9.00
N ILE A 302 -2.40 -31.08 -8.71
CA ILE A 302 -1.54 -30.41 -9.69
C ILE A 302 -0.19 -31.14 -9.74
N LEU A 303 0.19 -31.65 -10.91
CA LEU A 303 1.46 -32.33 -11.11
C LEU A 303 2.53 -31.36 -11.58
N GLU A 304 3.75 -31.47 -11.04
CA GLU A 304 4.88 -30.63 -11.48
C GLU A 304 5.18 -30.84 -12.97
N SER A 305 5.12 -29.76 -13.75
CA SER A 305 5.67 -29.75 -15.11
C SER A 305 7.19 -29.65 -15.06
N VAL A 306 7.86 -30.27 -16.03
CA VAL A 306 9.33 -30.20 -16.13
C VAL A 306 9.74 -28.74 -16.36
N ALA A 307 10.73 -28.25 -15.60
CA ALA A 307 11.22 -26.88 -15.70
C ALA A 307 11.39 -26.40 -17.17
N ASN A 308 10.83 -25.22 -17.49
CA ASN A 308 10.65 -24.62 -18.83
C ASN A 308 9.46 -25.12 -19.69
N ARG A 309 8.43 -25.73 -19.11
CA ARG A 309 7.17 -25.98 -19.82
C ARG A 309 6.04 -25.09 -19.26
N ASP A 310 5.34 -24.40 -20.16
CA ASP A 310 4.21 -23.49 -19.85
C ASP A 310 2.88 -24.28 -19.89
N ASP A 311 2.82 -25.43 -19.21
CA ASP A 311 1.67 -26.35 -19.22
C ASP A 311 1.20 -26.70 -17.80
N VAL A 312 -0.12 -26.81 -17.63
CA VAL A 312 -0.76 -27.23 -16.37
C VAL A 312 -1.19 -28.69 -16.52
N ILE A 313 -0.76 -29.55 -15.60
CA ILE A 313 -1.13 -30.97 -15.59
C ILE A 313 -1.93 -31.25 -14.33
N ILE A 314 -3.15 -31.76 -14.51
CA ILE A 314 -4.05 -32.10 -13.40
C ILE A 314 -4.32 -33.59 -13.36
N LYS A 315 -4.54 -34.12 -12.16
CA LYS A 315 -4.85 -35.53 -11.94
C LYS A 315 -5.98 -35.69 -10.94
N TYR A 316 -6.86 -36.66 -11.21
CA TYR A 316 -7.84 -37.15 -10.27
C TYR A 316 -7.95 -38.67 -10.42
N ASN A 317 -7.62 -39.42 -9.36
CA ASN A 317 -7.45 -40.87 -9.42
C ASN A 317 -6.46 -41.29 -10.54
N ASP A 318 -6.92 -42.09 -11.51
CA ASP A 318 -6.13 -42.55 -12.66
C ASP A 318 -6.35 -41.69 -13.92
N GLU A 319 -7.21 -40.66 -13.85
CA GLU A 319 -7.50 -39.75 -14.96
C GLU A 319 -6.58 -38.53 -14.92
N ILE A 320 -5.91 -38.27 -16.03
CA ILE A 320 -4.92 -37.18 -16.19
C ILE A 320 -5.38 -36.25 -17.31
N ALA A 321 -5.25 -34.95 -17.11
CA ALA A 321 -5.42 -33.97 -18.17
C ALA A 321 -4.19 -33.07 -18.30
N VAL A 322 -3.84 -32.76 -19.54
CA VAL A 322 -2.86 -31.74 -19.90
C VAL A 322 -3.62 -30.54 -20.41
N ILE A 323 -3.30 -29.37 -19.85
CA ILE A 323 -4.03 -28.14 -20.06
C ILE A 323 -3.10 -27.10 -20.67
N GLU A 324 -3.49 -26.60 -21.84
CA GLU A 324 -2.86 -25.45 -22.48
C GLU A 324 -3.69 -24.20 -22.16
N VAL A 325 -3.04 -23.17 -21.60
CA VAL A 325 -3.70 -21.91 -21.25
C VAL A 325 -3.15 -20.78 -22.11
N LYS A 326 -4.04 -19.98 -22.71
CA LYS A 326 -3.66 -18.84 -23.56
C LYS A 326 -4.57 -17.62 -23.39
N GLY A 327 -3.94 -16.48 -23.14
CA GLY A 327 -4.58 -15.17 -23.29
C GLY A 327 -4.26 -14.54 -24.63
N VAL A 328 -5.28 -14.15 -25.40
CA VAL A 328 -5.14 -13.58 -26.74
C VAL A 328 -6.08 -12.39 -26.93
N ASN A 329 -5.67 -11.43 -27.77
CA ASN A 329 -6.49 -10.24 -28.09
C ASN A 329 -7.54 -10.51 -29.19
N GLY A 330 -7.60 -11.74 -29.71
CA GLY A 330 -8.52 -12.18 -30.75
C GLY A 330 -9.07 -13.57 -30.47
N SER A 331 -9.55 -14.27 -31.49
CA SER A 331 -9.94 -15.67 -31.39
C SER A 331 -8.74 -16.62 -31.24
N SER A 332 -8.98 -17.80 -30.66
CA SER A 332 -7.99 -18.89 -30.66
C SER A 332 -7.79 -19.46 -32.05
N GLY A 333 -6.54 -19.72 -32.43
CA GLY A 333 -6.20 -20.31 -33.73
C GLY A 333 -5.88 -21.80 -33.62
N GLU A 334 -5.90 -22.50 -34.76
CA GLU A 334 -5.51 -23.92 -34.86
C GLU A 334 -4.12 -24.20 -34.29
N LYS A 335 -3.21 -23.21 -34.34
CA LYS A 335 -1.88 -23.27 -33.72
C LYS A 335 -1.92 -23.65 -32.24
N GLN A 336 -2.90 -23.15 -31.49
CA GLN A 336 -3.01 -23.43 -30.05
C GLN A 336 -3.49 -24.86 -29.78
N ALA A 337 -4.43 -25.37 -30.59
CA ALA A 337 -4.85 -26.76 -30.50
C ALA A 337 -3.73 -27.73 -30.93
N ALA A 338 -2.93 -27.36 -31.94
CA ALA A 338 -1.76 -28.13 -32.33
C ALA A 338 -0.67 -28.15 -31.25
N GLN A 339 -0.50 -27.05 -30.51
CA GLN A 339 0.40 -26.98 -29.36
C GLN A 339 -0.07 -27.90 -28.23
N LEU A 340 -1.35 -27.84 -27.86
CA LEU A 340 -1.93 -28.78 -26.89
C LEU A 340 -1.72 -30.24 -27.29
N GLU A 341 -1.95 -30.58 -28.56
CA GLU A 341 -1.79 -31.95 -29.05
C GLU A 341 -0.34 -32.46 -28.95
N LYS A 342 0.63 -31.56 -29.14
CA LYS A 342 2.04 -31.89 -28.94
C LYS A 342 2.27 -32.33 -27.49
N TRP A 343 1.70 -31.63 -26.51
CA TRP A 343 1.83 -31.98 -25.11
C TRP A 343 1.14 -33.29 -24.74
N VAL A 344 -0.07 -33.52 -25.24
CA VAL A 344 -0.77 -34.81 -25.10
C VAL A 344 0.09 -35.96 -25.63
N SER A 345 0.71 -35.77 -26.80
CA SER A 345 1.58 -36.77 -27.43
C SER A 345 2.86 -37.02 -26.62
N GLU A 346 3.53 -35.96 -26.15
CA GLU A 346 4.73 -36.07 -25.33
C GLU A 346 4.44 -36.79 -24.00
N TYR A 347 3.37 -36.40 -23.30
CA TYR A 347 2.96 -37.07 -22.06
C TYR A 347 2.68 -38.56 -22.28
N THR A 348 2.00 -38.90 -23.39
CA THR A 348 1.71 -40.29 -23.76
C THR A 348 2.98 -41.10 -24.00
N ILE A 349 3.98 -40.51 -24.66
CA ILE A 349 5.27 -41.17 -24.91
C ILE A 349 6.02 -41.42 -23.59
N ASP A 350 6.03 -40.43 -22.71
CA ASP A 350 6.81 -40.46 -21.46
C ASP A 350 6.17 -41.39 -20.41
N HIS A 351 4.83 -41.48 -20.35
CA HIS A 351 4.10 -42.16 -19.28
C HIS A 351 3.28 -43.38 -19.73
N GLY A 352 3.10 -43.59 -21.03
CA GLY A 352 2.33 -44.71 -21.59
C GLY A 352 0.81 -44.61 -21.40
N VAL A 353 0.31 -43.47 -20.91
CA VAL A 353 -1.12 -43.18 -20.70
C VAL A 353 -1.50 -41.98 -21.56
N VAL A 354 -2.66 -42.03 -22.23
CA VAL A 354 -3.17 -40.93 -23.06
C VAL A 354 -3.95 -39.95 -22.17
N PRO A 355 -3.44 -38.74 -21.90
CA PRO A 355 -4.17 -37.77 -21.08
C PRO A 355 -5.27 -37.08 -21.88
N LYS A 356 -6.26 -36.53 -21.17
CA LYS A 356 -7.24 -35.61 -21.76
C LYS A 356 -6.57 -34.29 -22.13
N GLY A 357 -6.73 -33.84 -23.37
CA GLY A 357 -6.31 -32.49 -23.78
C GLY A 357 -7.39 -31.44 -23.47
N ILE A 358 -7.03 -30.38 -22.73
CA ILE A 358 -7.92 -29.25 -22.42
C ILE A 358 -7.26 -27.94 -22.89
N LEU A 359 -7.99 -27.13 -23.65
CA LEU A 359 -7.54 -25.80 -24.08
C LEU A 359 -8.39 -24.72 -23.42
N ILE A 360 -7.75 -23.86 -22.64
CA ILE A 360 -8.39 -22.74 -21.94
C ILE A 360 -7.94 -21.42 -22.55
N VAL A 361 -8.91 -20.62 -23.02
CA VAL A 361 -8.60 -19.37 -23.74
C VAL A 361 -9.27 -18.16 -23.12
N ASN A 362 -8.47 -17.16 -22.74
CA ASN A 362 -8.95 -15.80 -22.50
C ASN A 362 -8.92 -15.02 -23.82
N ALA A 363 -10.00 -15.13 -24.60
CA ALA A 363 -10.13 -14.47 -25.89
C ALA A 363 -10.59 -13.02 -25.74
N PHE A 364 -10.14 -12.14 -26.64
CA PHE A 364 -10.47 -10.71 -26.66
C PHE A 364 -10.22 -10.02 -25.30
N ARG A 365 -9.14 -10.42 -24.62
CA ARG A 365 -8.83 -10.04 -23.23
C ARG A 365 -8.66 -8.54 -23.01
N ASP A 366 -8.34 -7.81 -24.07
CA ASP A 366 -8.17 -6.37 -24.14
C ASP A 366 -9.49 -5.60 -24.33
N LYS A 367 -10.62 -6.31 -24.45
CA LYS A 367 -11.96 -5.72 -24.59
C LYS A 367 -12.84 -6.00 -23.36
N PRO A 368 -13.71 -5.06 -22.96
CA PRO A 368 -14.82 -5.33 -22.05
C PRO A 368 -15.66 -6.54 -22.49
N LEU A 369 -16.26 -7.28 -21.55
CA LEU A 369 -16.97 -8.53 -21.83
C LEU A 369 -18.14 -8.36 -22.80
N ASP A 370 -18.89 -7.27 -22.68
CA ASP A 370 -20.01 -6.90 -23.54
C ASP A 370 -19.59 -6.57 -24.99
N GLU A 371 -18.31 -6.25 -25.21
CA GLU A 371 -17.74 -6.00 -26.53
C GLU A 371 -17.16 -7.28 -27.19
N ARG A 372 -17.09 -8.41 -26.47
CA ARG A 372 -16.55 -9.70 -26.97
C ARG A 372 -17.60 -10.48 -27.78
N THR A 373 -18.02 -9.91 -28.89
CA THR A 373 -19.10 -10.44 -29.74
C THR A 373 -18.66 -11.54 -30.72
N GLU A 374 -17.35 -11.69 -30.92
CA GLU A 374 -16.74 -12.62 -31.86
C GLU A 374 -16.56 -14.04 -31.25
N LYS A 375 -16.57 -15.08 -32.08
CA LYS A 375 -16.38 -16.47 -31.59
C LYS A 375 -14.96 -16.67 -31.05
N SER A 376 -14.84 -17.10 -29.79
CA SER A 376 -13.54 -17.43 -29.17
C SER A 376 -12.85 -18.61 -29.86
N PHE A 377 -13.62 -19.58 -30.37
CA PHE A 377 -13.13 -20.74 -31.09
C PHE A 377 -13.72 -20.78 -32.53
N PRO A 378 -12.95 -20.41 -33.56
CA PRO A 378 -13.42 -20.39 -34.94
C PRO A 378 -13.57 -21.81 -35.51
N GLU A 379 -14.47 -21.99 -36.47
CA GLU A 379 -14.81 -23.33 -37.02
C GLU A 379 -13.63 -24.10 -37.59
N GLN A 380 -12.61 -23.39 -38.07
CA GLN A 380 -11.40 -23.97 -38.63
C GLN A 380 -10.68 -24.88 -37.62
N MET A 381 -10.53 -24.44 -36.36
CA MET A 381 -9.83 -25.24 -35.34
C MET A 381 -10.71 -26.35 -34.75
N LEU A 382 -12.04 -26.19 -34.75
CA LEU A 382 -12.96 -27.15 -34.13
C LEU A 382 -12.85 -28.55 -34.74
N LYS A 383 -12.66 -28.64 -36.06
CA LYS A 383 -12.48 -29.94 -36.74
C LYS A 383 -11.21 -30.66 -36.28
N PHE A 384 -10.13 -29.91 -36.03
CA PHE A 384 -8.88 -30.46 -35.52
C PHE A 384 -9.06 -30.94 -34.08
N SER A 385 -9.55 -30.08 -33.19
CA SER A 385 -9.75 -30.39 -31.77
C SER A 385 -10.70 -31.57 -31.53
N LYS A 386 -11.81 -31.65 -32.28
CA LYS A 386 -12.76 -32.78 -32.17
C LYS A 386 -12.18 -34.12 -32.60
N ARG A 387 -11.24 -34.14 -33.56
CA ARG A 387 -10.56 -35.38 -33.99
C ARG A 387 -9.53 -35.89 -32.99
N ARG A 388 -9.16 -35.05 -32.01
CA ARG A 388 -8.19 -35.35 -30.95
C ARG A 388 -8.83 -35.37 -29.56
N ASP A 389 -10.16 -35.42 -29.51
CA ASP A 389 -10.94 -35.45 -28.28
C ASP A 389 -10.61 -34.33 -27.28
N HIS A 390 -10.19 -33.16 -27.78
CA HIS A 390 -9.89 -32.00 -26.94
C HIS A 390 -11.17 -31.39 -26.36
N CYS A 391 -11.09 -30.94 -25.11
CA CYS A 391 -12.08 -30.06 -24.49
C CYS A 391 -11.62 -28.59 -24.64
N LEU A 392 -12.51 -27.70 -25.08
CA LEU A 392 -12.22 -26.28 -25.28
C LEU A 392 -13.16 -25.45 -24.39
N LEU A 393 -12.60 -24.55 -23.58
CA LEU A 393 -13.40 -23.61 -22.78
C LEU A 393 -12.74 -22.23 -22.71
N THR A 394 -13.54 -21.18 -22.55
CA THR A 394 -13.02 -19.84 -22.25
C THR A 394 -12.71 -19.70 -20.77
N THR A 395 -11.89 -18.72 -20.42
CA THR A 395 -11.66 -18.37 -19.01
C THR A 395 -12.90 -17.81 -18.32
N THR A 396 -13.84 -17.22 -19.07
CA THR A 396 -15.15 -16.82 -18.54
C THR A 396 -16.02 -18.01 -18.18
N GLN A 397 -15.99 -19.08 -18.99
CA GLN A 397 -16.66 -20.34 -18.66
C GLN A 397 -16.00 -21.02 -17.46
N LEU A 398 -14.67 -20.99 -17.36
CA LEU A 398 -13.95 -21.50 -16.18
C LEU A 398 -14.31 -20.72 -14.91
N LEU A 399 -14.36 -19.39 -14.99
CA LEU A 399 -14.75 -18.54 -13.86
C LEU A 399 -16.16 -18.88 -13.37
N ASP A 400 -17.10 -19.09 -14.27
CA ASP A 400 -18.47 -19.41 -13.87
C ASP A 400 -18.63 -20.82 -13.29
N LEU A 401 -17.89 -21.80 -13.82
CA LEU A 401 -17.79 -23.12 -13.19
C LEU A 401 -17.25 -23.00 -11.76
N TYR A 402 -16.23 -22.16 -11.57
CA TYR A 402 -15.67 -21.89 -10.25
C TYR A 402 -16.70 -21.23 -9.31
N LEU A 403 -17.38 -20.17 -9.75
CA LEU A 403 -18.40 -19.50 -8.95
C LEU A 403 -19.56 -20.44 -8.60
N SER A 404 -20.07 -21.19 -9.58
CA SER A 404 -21.12 -22.19 -9.38
C SER A 404 -20.69 -23.28 -8.40
N PHE A 405 -19.43 -23.72 -8.44
CA PHE A 405 -18.90 -24.68 -7.50
C PHE A 405 -18.83 -24.11 -6.08
N THR A 406 -18.33 -22.89 -5.91
CA THR A 406 -18.25 -22.21 -4.61
C THR A 406 -19.62 -21.93 -4.00
N ASN A 407 -20.64 -21.73 -4.83
CA ASN A 407 -22.04 -21.58 -4.41
C ASN A 407 -22.76 -22.92 -4.19
N ALA A 408 -22.06 -24.05 -4.40
CA ALA A 408 -22.61 -25.41 -4.35
C ALA A 408 -23.75 -25.69 -5.36
N ASP A 409 -23.81 -24.93 -6.46
CA ASP A 409 -24.75 -25.13 -7.57
C ASP A 409 -24.31 -26.28 -8.49
N VAL A 410 -23.00 -26.55 -8.56
CA VAL A 410 -22.41 -27.70 -9.28
C VAL A 410 -21.47 -28.48 -8.38
N THR A 411 -21.45 -29.80 -8.53
CA THR A 411 -20.52 -30.67 -7.80
C THR A 411 -19.22 -30.89 -8.57
N PHE A 412 -18.19 -31.34 -7.86
CA PHE A 412 -16.92 -31.73 -8.47
C PHE A 412 -17.12 -32.76 -9.60
N GLU A 413 -17.98 -33.77 -9.40
CA GLU A 413 -18.23 -34.82 -10.39
C GLU A 413 -18.85 -34.27 -11.68
N GLN A 414 -19.69 -33.23 -11.56
CA GLN A 414 -20.27 -32.55 -12.72
C GLN A 414 -19.20 -31.78 -13.49
N ILE A 415 -18.34 -31.03 -12.78
CA ILE A 415 -17.21 -30.31 -13.38
C ILE A 415 -16.25 -31.28 -14.06
N HIS A 416 -15.91 -32.37 -13.38
CA HIS A 416 -15.07 -33.44 -13.91
C HIS A 416 -15.68 -34.06 -15.17
N ALA A 417 -16.98 -34.37 -15.16
CA ALA A 417 -17.67 -34.87 -16.35
C ALA A 417 -17.65 -33.85 -17.51
N ILE A 418 -17.86 -32.56 -17.23
CA ILE A 418 -17.80 -31.50 -18.25
C ILE A 418 -16.42 -31.48 -18.89
N LEU A 419 -15.35 -31.46 -18.10
CA LEU A 419 -13.98 -31.32 -18.58
C LEU A 419 -13.48 -32.56 -19.33
N PHE A 420 -13.73 -33.77 -18.79
CA PHE A 420 -13.18 -35.00 -19.32
C PHE A 420 -14.03 -35.60 -20.46
N LYS A 421 -15.35 -35.41 -20.44
CA LYS A 421 -16.25 -36.00 -21.47
C LYS A 421 -16.56 -35.08 -22.65
N THR A 422 -16.38 -33.77 -22.51
CA THR A 422 -16.63 -32.84 -23.62
C THR A 422 -15.60 -33.02 -24.74
N ILE A 423 -16.07 -33.04 -25.99
CA ILE A 423 -15.24 -33.05 -27.20
C ILE A 423 -15.62 -31.84 -28.06
N GLY A 424 -14.71 -30.87 -28.16
CA GLY A 424 -14.97 -29.54 -28.72
C GLY A 424 -15.27 -28.51 -27.64
N VAL A 425 -16.09 -27.51 -27.96
CA VAL A 425 -16.38 -26.38 -27.07
C VAL A 425 -17.39 -26.81 -25.99
N VAL A 426 -17.15 -26.40 -24.74
CA VAL A 426 -18.12 -26.53 -23.65
C VAL A 426 -19.36 -25.69 -23.96
N ASP A 427 -20.52 -26.34 -24.03
CA ASP A 427 -21.77 -25.78 -24.56
C ASP A 427 -22.66 -25.14 -23.46
N GLN A 428 -22.12 -24.86 -22.27
CA GLN A 428 -22.92 -24.32 -21.17
C GLN A 428 -23.22 -22.83 -21.40
N ASP A 429 -24.52 -22.51 -21.49
CA ASP A 429 -25.06 -21.16 -21.31
C ASP A 429 -24.87 -20.74 -19.86
N ILE A 430 -23.96 -19.82 -19.64
CA ILE A 430 -23.42 -19.44 -18.34
C ILE A 430 -23.85 -18.00 -18.08
N THR A 431 -24.81 -17.79 -17.18
CA THR A 431 -25.45 -16.48 -16.91
C THR A 431 -25.31 -16.09 -15.44
N MET A 432 -24.15 -15.54 -15.06
CA MET A 432 -23.99 -14.84 -13.77
C MET A 432 -23.19 -13.53 -13.85
N ILE A 433 -22.47 -13.24 -14.94
CA ILE A 433 -21.76 -11.96 -15.07
C ILE A 433 -22.74 -10.86 -15.49
N LYS A 434 -23.39 -10.23 -14.51
CA LYS A 434 -24.15 -9.00 -14.72
C LYS A 434 -23.28 -7.81 -14.32
N LYS A 435 -23.21 -6.81 -15.20
CA LYS A 435 -22.73 -5.47 -14.84
C LYS A 435 -23.70 -4.94 -13.77
N ASN A 436 -23.18 -4.46 -12.64
CA ASN A 436 -24.02 -3.74 -11.69
C ASN A 436 -24.50 -2.45 -12.39
N ASP A 437 -25.81 -2.29 -12.50
CA ASP A 437 -26.42 -0.99 -12.76
C ASP A 437 -26.11 -0.12 -11.55
N VAL A 438 -25.27 0.88 -11.75
CA VAL A 438 -25.05 1.95 -10.77
C VAL A 438 -26.27 2.85 -10.90
N GLU A 439 -27.19 2.79 -9.92
CA GLU A 439 -28.16 3.86 -9.67
C GLU A 439 -27.47 5.07 -9.04
#